data_AF-A0A922LL16-F1
#
_entry.id   AF-A0A922LL16-F1
#
_cell.length_a   1.000
_cell.length_b   1.000
_cell.length_c   1.000
_cell.angle_alpha   90.00
_cell.angle_beta   90.00
_cell.angle_gamma   90.00
#
_symmetry.space_group_name_H-M   'P 1'
#
loop_
_entity.id
_entity.type
_entity.pdbx_description
1 polymer ?
#
loop_
_entity_poly.entity_id
_entity_poly.type
_entity_poly.pdbx_seq_one_letter_code
_entity_poly.pdbx_strand_id
1 'polypeptide(L)'
;MEDVKSKRGANIAPGHHLLVAKMKLKLKKYWTTGRTISQKFNAAFLRDTDRHNESKIALSNKFQAFHDLLNGEGTTMGSNWRGIKEAITSTCHEVLGHKKHHRKEWVTVYTLDKIQERRNKKAAINTSRTRAEKAKAQAEYTEVNKQVKRSIRTDKRKYVEEAAREWNMRELYDITKKLSGNQLKPERPVKSKEGKVLTNIEEQRNR
;
A
#
# COMPACT_ATOMS: atom_id res chain seq x y z
N MET A 1 31.74 23.05 -7.31
CA MET A 1 31.44 23.56 -8.66
C MET A 1 32.49 22.94 -9.56
N GLU A 2 32.09 22.16 -10.55
CA GLU A 2 33.02 21.54 -11.50
C GLU A 2 32.66 22.04 -12.90
N ASP A 3 33.69 22.56 -13.59
CA ASP A 3 33.83 22.84 -15.01
C ASP A 3 32.68 23.53 -15.75
N VAL A 4 32.85 24.85 -15.95
CA VAL A 4 32.15 25.64 -16.96
C VAL A 4 32.91 25.50 -18.28
N LYS A 5 32.29 24.92 -19.31
CA LYS A 5 32.87 24.84 -20.65
C LYS A 5 32.09 25.73 -21.61
N SER A 6 32.78 26.72 -22.19
CA SER A 6 32.26 27.58 -23.26
C SER A 6 32.20 26.78 -24.57
N LYS A 7 31.03 26.73 -25.22
CA LYS A 7 30.87 26.10 -26.54
C LYS A 7 30.60 27.20 -27.58
N ARG A 8 31.46 27.32 -28.59
CA ARG A 8 31.21 28.11 -29.79
C ARG A 8 30.44 27.27 -30.80
N GLY A 9 29.26 27.73 -31.20
CA GLY A 9 28.52 27.12 -32.31
C GLY A 9 27.09 27.62 -32.47
N ALA A 10 26.93 28.77 -33.12
CA ALA A 10 25.95 29.08 -34.17
C ALA A 10 26.04 30.59 -34.47
N ASN A 11 26.40 30.95 -35.71
CA ASN A 11 26.56 32.32 -36.18
C ASN A 11 25.20 33.02 -36.30
N ILE A 12 24.71 33.64 -35.23
CA ILE A 12 23.79 34.79 -35.29
C ILE A 12 24.19 35.71 -34.13
N ALA A 13 24.72 36.90 -34.45
CA ALA A 13 25.09 37.91 -33.45
C ALA A 13 23.86 38.29 -32.61
N PRO A 14 23.95 38.12 -31.28
CA PRO A 14 24.39 39.22 -30.43
C PRO A 14 25.52 38.78 -29.49
N GLY A 15 26.30 39.73 -28.97
CA GLY A 15 27.55 39.54 -28.21
C GLY A 15 27.44 38.84 -26.84
N HIS A 16 26.67 37.78 -26.73
CA HIS A 16 26.46 37.00 -25.52
C HIS A 16 26.91 35.56 -25.74
N HIS A 17 27.88 35.09 -24.94
CA HIS A 17 28.32 33.70 -24.96
C HIS A 17 27.36 32.85 -24.15
N LEU A 18 26.79 31.80 -24.76
CA LEU A 18 25.92 30.86 -24.06
C LEU A 18 26.75 30.02 -23.07
N LEU A 19 26.59 30.30 -21.77
CA LEU A 19 27.24 29.54 -20.72
C LEU A 19 26.30 28.42 -20.26
N VAL A 20 26.68 27.17 -20.50
CA VAL A 20 25.97 25.99 -20.01
C VAL A 20 26.74 25.44 -18.82
N ALA A 21 26.17 25.58 -17.61
CA ALA A 21 26.72 25.03 -16.40
C ALA A 21 25.98 23.74 -16.01
N LYS A 22 26.73 22.68 -15.65
CA LYS A 22 26.16 21.41 -15.18
C LYS A 22 26.38 21.30 -13.68
N MET A 23 25.31 21.48 -12.90
CA MET A 23 25.39 21.43 -11.44
C MET A 23 24.80 20.13 -10.89
N LYS A 24 25.47 19.54 -9.90
CA LYS A 24 24.98 18.36 -9.15
C LYS A 24 24.47 18.81 -7.79
N LEU A 25 23.17 18.96 -7.64
CA LEU A 25 22.53 19.36 -6.39
C LEU A 25 22.19 18.12 -5.54
N LYS A 26 22.60 18.13 -4.27
CA LYS A 26 22.15 17.14 -3.28
C LYS A 26 20.94 17.73 -2.55
N LEU A 27 19.74 17.39 -3.01
CA LEU A 27 18.50 17.81 -2.36
C LEU A 27 18.23 16.91 -1.14
N LYS A 28 18.04 17.52 0.04
CA LYS A 28 17.58 16.81 1.23
C LYS A 28 16.10 16.50 1.04
N LYS A 29 15.77 15.22 0.86
CA LYS A 29 14.38 14.76 0.79
C LYS A 29 13.77 14.86 2.18
N TYR A 30 12.89 15.82 2.39
CA TYR A 30 12.02 15.85 3.55
C TYR A 30 10.97 14.77 3.34
N TRP A 31 10.96 13.75 4.19
CA TRP A 31 9.83 12.83 4.25
C TRP A 31 8.69 13.59 4.92
N THR A 32 7.77 14.14 4.13
CA THR A 32 6.52 14.66 4.67
C THR A 32 5.84 13.48 5.36
N THR A 33 5.78 13.50 6.69
CA THR A 33 5.07 12.49 7.49
C THR A 33 3.56 12.75 7.40
N GLY A 34 3.07 12.98 6.19
CA GLY A 34 1.66 12.95 5.87
C GLY A 34 1.38 11.54 5.40
N ARG A 35 0.92 10.67 6.31
CA ARG A 35 0.51 9.32 5.91
C ARG A 35 -0.80 9.43 5.16
N THR A 36 -0.74 9.61 3.84
CA THR A 36 -1.87 9.30 2.96
C THR A 36 -2.07 7.80 3.05
N ILE A 37 -3.20 7.36 3.61
CA ILE A 37 -3.66 5.99 3.40
C ILE A 37 -3.95 5.93 1.90
N SER A 38 -2.97 5.54 1.08
CA SER A 38 -3.21 5.25 -0.33
C SER A 38 -4.06 3.99 -0.35
N GLN A 39 -5.36 4.22 -0.26
CA GLN A 39 -6.37 3.20 -0.30
C GLN A 39 -6.43 2.81 -1.78
N LYS A 40 -6.02 1.57 -2.09
CA LYS A 40 -5.93 1.12 -3.48
C LYS A 40 -7.34 1.04 -4.06
N PHE A 41 -7.55 1.53 -5.27
CA PHE A 41 -8.79 1.30 -6.01
C PHE A 41 -8.95 -0.18 -6.35
N ASN A 42 -10.19 -0.63 -6.50
CA ASN A 42 -10.47 -2.01 -6.88
C ASN A 42 -10.28 -2.23 -8.39
N ALA A 43 -9.05 -2.46 -8.83
CA ALA A 43 -8.72 -2.70 -10.23
C ALA A 43 -9.40 -3.95 -10.83
N ALA A 44 -9.94 -4.87 -10.01
CA ALA A 44 -10.69 -6.01 -10.51
C ALA A 44 -11.97 -5.61 -11.24
N PHE A 45 -12.57 -4.46 -10.89
CA PHE A 45 -13.77 -3.96 -11.58
C PHE A 45 -13.50 -3.50 -13.01
N LEU A 46 -12.25 -3.25 -13.39
CA LEU A 46 -11.90 -2.98 -14.79
C LEU A 46 -11.89 -4.24 -15.67
N ARG A 47 -12.02 -5.43 -15.10
CA ARG A 47 -12.21 -6.67 -15.86
C ARG A 47 -13.65 -6.86 -16.33
N ASP A 48 -14.58 -6.19 -15.66
CA ASP A 48 -15.98 -6.16 -16.05
C ASP A 48 -16.14 -5.14 -17.19
N THR A 49 -16.59 -5.62 -18.35
CA THR A 49 -16.73 -4.83 -19.57
C THR A 49 -17.65 -3.62 -19.36
N ASP A 50 -18.73 -3.80 -18.59
CA ASP A 50 -19.72 -2.74 -18.37
C ASP A 50 -19.14 -1.62 -17.51
N ARG A 51 -18.49 -1.98 -16.40
CA ARG A 51 -17.84 -1.01 -15.49
C ARG A 51 -16.60 -0.36 -16.10
N HIS A 52 -15.90 -1.06 -16.99
CA HIS A 52 -14.81 -0.49 -17.78
C HIS A 52 -15.34 0.58 -18.74
N ASN A 53 -16.43 0.31 -19.45
CA ASN A 53 -17.06 1.28 -20.35
C ASN A 53 -17.63 2.48 -19.60
N GLU A 54 -18.27 2.25 -18.45
CA GLU A 54 -18.73 3.30 -17.55
C GLU A 54 -17.56 4.19 -17.07
N SER A 55 -16.43 3.58 -16.68
CA SER A 55 -15.21 4.31 -16.30
C SER A 55 -14.70 5.18 -17.45
N LYS A 56 -14.69 4.65 -18.67
CA LYS A 56 -14.25 5.37 -19.87
C LYS A 56 -15.15 6.57 -20.16
N ILE A 57 -16.47 6.40 -20.09
CA ILE A 57 -17.45 7.45 -20.34
C ILE A 57 -17.36 8.54 -19.25
N ALA A 58 -17.37 8.16 -17.97
CA ALA A 58 -17.29 9.09 -16.86
C ALA A 58 -15.99 9.91 -16.87
N LEU A 59 -14.86 9.26 -17.23
CA LEU A 59 -13.58 9.94 -17.38
C LEU A 59 -13.60 10.93 -18.55
N SER A 60 -14.13 10.52 -19.71
CA SER A 60 -14.25 11.36 -20.90
C SER A 60 -15.10 12.61 -20.63
N ASN A 61 -16.25 12.43 -19.97
CA ASN A 61 -17.16 13.53 -19.63
C ASN A 61 -16.49 14.53 -18.69
N LYS A 62 -15.75 14.06 -17.68
CA LYS A 62 -15.02 14.93 -16.76
C LYS A 62 -13.88 15.66 -17.44
N PHE A 63 -13.13 15.01 -18.33
CA PHE A 63 -12.07 15.67 -19.08
C PHE A 63 -12.59 16.70 -20.07
N GLN A 64 -13.76 16.47 -20.68
CA GLN A 64 -14.42 17.46 -21.52
C GLN A 64 -14.74 18.73 -20.71
N ALA A 65 -15.41 18.58 -19.55
CA ALA A 65 -15.69 19.70 -18.66
C ALA A 65 -14.41 20.38 -18.12
N PHE A 66 -13.34 19.61 -17.87
CA PHE A 66 -12.04 20.16 -17.47
C PHE A 66 -11.36 20.95 -18.59
N HIS A 67 -11.48 20.51 -19.85
CA HIS A 67 -10.90 21.21 -21.00
C HIS A 67 -11.57 22.57 -21.20
N ASP A 68 -12.90 22.64 -21.05
CA ASP A 68 -13.66 23.89 -21.12
C ASP A 68 -13.23 24.86 -20.00
N LEU A 69 -12.86 24.33 -18.82
CA LEU A 69 -12.33 25.10 -17.68
C LEU A 69 -10.87 25.58 -17.88
N LEU A 70 -10.06 24.81 -18.59
CA LEU A 70 -8.62 25.09 -18.82
C LEU A 70 -8.39 26.22 -19.84
N ASN A 71 -9.38 26.47 -20.72
CA ASN A 71 -9.34 27.55 -21.70
C ASN A 71 -9.62 28.94 -21.10
N GLY A 72 -9.84 29.04 -19.78
CA GLY A 72 -9.92 30.31 -19.06
C GLY A 72 -8.54 30.94 -18.86
N GLU A 73 -8.44 32.23 -19.16
CA GLU A 73 -7.22 33.04 -19.01
C GLU A 73 -6.74 33.04 -17.54
N GLY A 74 -5.49 32.60 -17.28
CA GLY A 74 -4.84 32.70 -15.96
C GLY A 74 -4.57 31.40 -15.19
N THR A 75 -4.77 30.21 -15.77
CA THR A 75 -4.47 28.96 -15.06
C THR A 75 -2.97 28.63 -15.02
N THR A 76 -2.41 28.50 -13.82
CA THR A 76 -1.01 28.09 -13.62
C THR A 76 -0.81 26.60 -13.92
N MET A 77 0.37 26.19 -14.39
CA MET A 77 0.66 24.77 -14.64
C MET A 77 0.39 23.85 -13.43
N GLY A 78 0.58 24.38 -12.21
CA GLY A 78 0.30 23.65 -10.96
C GLY A 78 -1.20 23.44 -10.69
N SER A 79 -2.06 24.39 -11.05
CA SER A 79 -3.52 24.21 -10.97
C SER A 79 -4.01 23.20 -12.00
N ASN A 80 -3.41 23.18 -13.19
CA ASN A 80 -3.79 22.26 -14.26
C ASN A 80 -3.46 20.82 -13.87
N TRP A 81 -2.26 20.59 -13.32
CA TRP A 81 -1.87 19.29 -12.80
C TRP A 81 -2.75 18.81 -11.64
N ARG A 82 -3.18 19.73 -10.76
CA ARG A 82 -4.12 19.42 -9.67
C ARG A 82 -5.48 19.01 -10.22
N GLY A 83 -6.01 19.74 -11.20
CA GLY A 83 -7.28 19.45 -11.86
C GLY A 83 -7.29 18.07 -12.53
N ILE A 84 -6.26 17.74 -13.30
CA ILE A 84 -6.12 16.41 -13.93
C ILE A 84 -6.09 15.31 -12.87
N LYS A 85 -5.32 15.50 -11.79
CA LYS A 85 -5.24 14.54 -10.70
C LYS A 85 -6.60 14.35 -10.02
N GLU A 86 -7.34 15.44 -9.78
CA GLU A 86 -8.66 15.41 -9.16
C GLU A 86 -9.70 14.73 -10.07
N ALA A 87 -9.70 15.02 -11.38
CA ALA A 87 -10.56 14.38 -12.36
C ALA A 87 -10.41 12.84 -12.32
N ILE A 88 -9.16 12.37 -12.47
CA ILE A 88 -8.86 10.93 -12.46
C ILE A 88 -9.22 10.31 -11.11
N THR A 89 -8.82 10.96 -10.01
CA THR A 89 -9.06 10.43 -8.66
C THR A 89 -10.56 10.36 -8.35
N SER A 90 -11.33 11.36 -8.78
CA SER A 90 -12.79 11.42 -8.60
C SER A 90 -13.49 10.32 -9.39
N THR A 91 -13.16 10.14 -10.68
CA THR A 91 -13.74 9.04 -11.48
C THR A 91 -13.42 7.67 -10.90
N CYS A 92 -12.17 7.45 -10.46
CA CYS A 92 -11.81 6.20 -9.81
C CYS A 92 -12.58 5.97 -8.51
N HIS A 93 -12.92 7.02 -7.74
CA HIS A 93 -13.76 6.88 -6.56
C HIS A 93 -15.21 6.47 -6.90
N GLU A 94 -15.81 7.10 -7.91
CA GLU A 94 -17.20 6.84 -8.31
C GLU A 94 -17.39 5.44 -8.89
N VAL A 95 -16.55 5.05 -9.85
CA VAL A 95 -16.78 3.82 -10.63
C VAL A 95 -16.11 2.60 -10.01
N LEU A 96 -14.85 2.74 -9.59
CA LEU A 96 -14.06 1.61 -9.06
C LEU A 96 -14.22 1.46 -7.55
N GLY A 97 -14.34 2.59 -6.83
CA GLY A 97 -14.30 2.61 -5.39
C GLY A 97 -13.01 2.05 -4.81
N HIS A 98 -12.88 2.15 -3.50
CA HIS A 98 -11.73 1.58 -2.82
C HIS A 98 -11.85 0.07 -2.67
N LYS A 99 -10.71 -0.62 -2.78
CA LYS A 99 -10.60 -2.02 -2.42
C LYS A 99 -11.01 -2.18 -0.96
N LYS A 100 -12.14 -2.84 -0.74
CA LYS A 100 -12.59 -3.18 0.60
C LYS A 100 -11.57 -4.15 1.20
N HIS A 101 -11.00 -3.77 2.33
CA HIS A 101 -10.28 -4.73 3.14
C HIS A 101 -11.32 -5.58 3.83
N HIS A 102 -11.54 -6.80 3.31
CA HIS A 102 -12.30 -7.79 4.06
C HIS A 102 -11.58 -7.99 5.39
N ARG A 103 -12.23 -7.51 6.43
CA ARG A 103 -11.81 -7.76 7.78
C ARG A 103 -11.86 -9.27 7.98
N LYS A 104 -10.83 -9.82 8.60
CA LYS A 104 -10.87 -11.22 9.00
C LYS A 104 -12.05 -11.38 9.96
N GLU A 105 -12.98 -12.28 9.63
CA GLU A 105 -14.25 -12.46 10.34
C GLU A 105 -14.06 -12.69 11.84
N TRP A 106 -12.96 -13.36 12.22
CA TRP A 106 -12.62 -13.65 13.61
C TRP A 106 -12.16 -12.45 14.46
N VAL A 107 -11.78 -11.32 13.86
CA VAL A 107 -11.30 -10.17 14.64
C VAL A 107 -12.50 -9.41 15.19
N THR A 108 -12.59 -9.20 16.51
CA THR A 108 -13.72 -8.54 17.18
C THR A 108 -13.58 -7.01 17.17
N VAL A 109 -14.72 -6.28 17.18
CA VAL A 109 -14.76 -4.79 17.11
C VAL A 109 -13.88 -4.19 18.22
N TYR A 110 -13.95 -4.78 19.40
CA TYR A 110 -13.09 -4.45 20.54
C TYR A 110 -11.58 -4.52 20.20
N THR A 111 -11.11 -5.59 19.56
CA THR A 111 -9.70 -5.71 19.16
C THR A 111 -9.29 -4.65 18.13
N LEU A 112 -10.18 -4.24 17.22
CA LEU A 112 -9.87 -3.15 16.29
C LEU A 112 -9.71 -1.81 17.00
N ASP A 113 -10.57 -1.52 17.98
CA ASP A 113 -10.46 -0.30 18.79
C ASP A 113 -9.11 -0.27 19.53
N LYS A 114 -8.73 -1.38 20.15
CA LYS A 114 -7.40 -1.53 20.79
C LYS A 114 -6.23 -1.37 19.82
N ILE A 115 -6.36 -1.84 18.58
CA ILE A 115 -5.34 -1.62 17.54
C ILE A 115 -5.23 -0.14 17.19
N GLN A 116 -6.35 0.58 17.16
CA GLN A 116 -6.39 2.02 16.92
C GLN A 116 -5.79 2.80 18.09
N GLU A 117 -6.13 2.44 19.33
CA GLU A 117 -5.52 3.00 20.55
C GLU A 117 -3.99 2.86 20.51
N ARG A 118 -3.49 1.66 20.17
CA ARG A 118 -2.06 1.40 20.00
C ARG A 118 -1.41 2.30 18.94
N ARG A 119 -2.12 2.59 17.84
CA ARG A 119 -1.64 3.49 16.77
C ARG A 119 -1.52 4.92 17.29
N ASN A 120 -2.51 5.38 18.05
CA ASN A 120 -2.49 6.72 18.65
C ASN A 120 -1.29 6.87 19.61
N LYS A 121 -1.04 5.86 20.46
CA LYS A 121 0.16 5.84 21.31
C LYS A 121 1.46 5.81 20.51
N LYS A 122 1.48 5.13 19.35
CA LYS A 122 2.65 5.16 18.45
C LYS A 122 2.88 6.53 17.83
N ALA A 123 1.81 7.27 17.53
CA ALA A 123 1.92 8.64 17.03
C ALA A 123 2.56 9.55 18.08
N ALA A 124 2.16 9.43 19.36
CA ALA A 124 2.75 10.19 20.46
C ALA A 124 4.29 9.98 20.60
N ILE A 125 4.78 8.75 20.38
CA ILE A 125 6.22 8.45 20.35
C ILE A 125 6.92 9.13 19.17
N ASN A 126 6.26 9.25 18.02
CA ASN A 126 6.85 9.84 16.83
C ASN A 126 6.87 11.38 16.92
N THR A 127 5.93 11.98 17.66
CA THR A 127 5.83 13.44 17.84
C THR A 127 6.60 13.96 19.06
N SER A 128 7.06 13.09 19.96
CA SER A 128 7.80 13.48 21.16
C SER A 128 9.09 14.24 20.81
N ARG A 129 9.34 15.36 21.49
CA ARG A 129 10.51 16.22 21.24
C ARG A 129 11.66 15.92 22.20
N THR A 130 11.33 15.57 23.44
CA THR A 130 12.33 15.30 24.49
C THR A 130 12.48 13.80 24.76
N ARG A 131 13.65 13.41 25.30
CA ARG A 131 13.94 12.00 25.64
C ARG A 131 13.00 11.46 26.73
N ALA A 132 12.62 12.31 27.69
CA ALA A 132 11.70 11.96 28.77
C ALA A 132 10.28 11.70 28.26
N GLU A 133 9.73 12.58 27.42
CA GLU A 133 8.43 12.38 26.76
C GLU A 133 8.41 11.10 25.94
N LYS A 134 9.48 10.84 25.18
CA LYS A 134 9.61 9.62 24.37
C LYS A 134 9.60 8.37 25.25
N ALA A 135 10.30 8.39 26.38
CA ALA A 135 10.32 7.27 27.32
C ALA A 135 8.93 7.00 27.92
N LYS A 136 8.20 8.04 28.33
CA LYS A 136 6.82 7.92 28.84
C LYS A 136 5.87 7.36 27.78
N ALA A 137 5.87 7.92 26.57
CA ALA A 137 5.03 7.45 25.47
C ALA A 137 5.38 6.01 25.06
N GLN A 138 6.66 5.62 25.16
CA GLN A 138 7.10 4.25 24.88
C GLN A 138 6.60 3.26 25.93
N ALA A 139 6.55 3.64 27.21
CA ALA A 139 5.97 2.81 28.26
C ALA A 139 4.46 2.58 28.01
N GLU A 140 3.70 3.63 27.72
CA GLU A 140 2.27 3.55 27.41
C GLU A 140 1.99 2.68 26.17
N TYR A 141 2.75 2.87 25.09
CA TYR A 141 2.65 2.03 23.90
C TYR A 141 2.91 0.56 24.20
N THR A 142 3.87 0.27 25.08
CA THR A 142 4.26 -1.10 25.41
C THR A 142 3.10 -1.84 26.10
N GLU A 143 2.40 -1.17 27.01
CA GLU A 143 1.24 -1.76 27.70
C GLU A 143 0.07 -2.00 26.75
N VAL A 144 -0.31 -1.00 25.94
CA VAL A 144 -1.38 -1.16 24.95
C VAL A 144 -1.02 -2.23 23.91
N ASN A 145 0.24 -2.34 23.51
CA ASN A 145 0.69 -3.39 22.59
C ASN A 145 0.59 -4.80 23.20
N LYS A 146 0.82 -4.96 24.51
CA LYS A 146 0.55 -6.24 25.20
C LYS A 146 -0.94 -6.56 25.18
N GLN A 147 -1.80 -5.59 25.46
CA GLN A 147 -3.25 -5.76 25.43
C GLN A 147 -3.75 -6.18 24.04
N VAL A 148 -3.30 -5.51 22.98
CA VAL A 148 -3.62 -5.89 21.58
C VAL A 148 -3.17 -7.33 21.28
N LYS A 149 -1.97 -7.74 21.72
CA LYS A 149 -1.51 -9.12 21.53
C LYS A 149 -2.36 -10.12 22.31
N ARG A 150 -2.89 -9.77 23.49
CA ARG A 150 -3.80 -10.62 24.25
C ARG A 150 -5.15 -10.74 23.55
N SER A 151 -5.76 -9.62 23.16
CA SER A 151 -7.08 -9.61 22.52
C SER A 151 -7.08 -10.38 21.19
N ILE A 152 -6.03 -10.24 20.37
CA ILE A 152 -5.89 -11.03 19.14
C ILE A 152 -5.83 -12.54 19.41
N ARG A 153 -5.19 -12.98 20.51
CA ARG A 153 -5.15 -14.40 20.87
C ARG A 153 -6.51 -14.89 21.35
N THR A 154 -7.20 -14.08 22.14
CA THR A 154 -8.56 -14.38 22.63
C THR A 154 -9.54 -14.50 21.47
N ASP A 155 -9.55 -13.53 20.56
CA ASP A 155 -10.39 -13.54 19.36
C ASP A 155 -10.16 -14.80 18.52
N LYS A 156 -8.89 -15.16 18.27
CA LYS A 156 -8.55 -16.38 17.54
C LYS A 156 -9.06 -17.64 18.24
N ARG A 157 -8.90 -17.74 19.56
CA ARG A 157 -9.34 -18.91 20.32
C ARG A 157 -10.85 -19.04 20.29
N LYS A 158 -11.56 -17.94 20.56
CA LYS A 158 -13.03 -17.89 20.56
C LYS A 158 -13.60 -18.34 19.22
N TYR A 159 -13.04 -17.85 18.12
CA TYR A 159 -13.48 -18.23 16.79
C TYR A 159 -13.26 -19.71 16.46
N VAL A 160 -12.16 -20.31 16.93
CA VAL A 160 -11.93 -21.76 16.77
C VAL A 160 -12.90 -22.58 17.63
N GLU A 161 -13.18 -22.14 18.86
CA GLU A 161 -14.13 -22.81 19.76
C GLU A 161 -15.57 -22.76 19.20
N GLU A 162 -16.00 -21.61 18.67
CA GLU A 162 -17.29 -21.47 17.99
C GLU A 162 -17.35 -22.33 16.72
N ALA A 163 -16.29 -22.31 15.90
CA ALA A 163 -16.20 -23.14 14.71
C ALA A 163 -16.27 -24.65 15.04
N ALA A 164 -15.65 -25.10 16.13
CA ALA A 164 -15.66 -26.50 16.53
C ALA A 164 -17.02 -26.99 17.04
N ARG A 165 -17.90 -26.08 17.50
CA ARG A 165 -19.24 -26.42 17.98
C ARG A 165 -20.27 -26.52 16.86
N GLU A 166 -20.12 -25.72 15.81
CA GLU A 166 -21.11 -25.59 14.74
C GLU A 166 -20.75 -26.35 13.45
N TRP A 167 -19.47 -26.62 13.19
CA TRP A 167 -19.00 -27.03 11.85
C TRP A 167 -18.43 -28.46 11.80
N ASN A 168 -18.36 -29.01 10.59
CA ASN A 168 -17.80 -30.34 10.34
C ASN A 168 -16.25 -30.33 10.42
N MET A 169 -15.63 -31.47 10.74
CA MET A 169 -14.17 -31.61 10.88
C MET A 169 -13.35 -31.09 9.68
N ARG A 170 -13.89 -31.21 8.46
CA ARG A 170 -13.25 -30.71 7.23
C ARG A 170 -13.16 -29.18 7.20
N GLU A 171 -14.22 -28.49 7.62
CA GLU A 171 -14.29 -27.04 7.65
C GLU A 171 -13.45 -26.47 8.79
N LEU A 172 -13.42 -27.14 9.94
CA LEU A 172 -12.54 -26.81 11.07
C LEU A 172 -11.06 -26.87 10.66
N TYR A 173 -10.67 -27.88 9.88
CA TYR A 173 -9.31 -27.99 9.33
C TYR A 173 -8.97 -26.82 8.40
N ASP A 174 -9.85 -26.48 7.47
CA ASP A 174 -9.64 -25.37 6.52
C ASP A 174 -9.57 -24.01 7.22
N ILE A 175 -10.41 -23.79 8.24
CA ILE A 175 -10.37 -22.59 9.07
C ILE A 175 -9.06 -22.51 9.85
N THR A 176 -8.64 -23.60 10.51
CA THR A 176 -7.40 -23.66 11.28
C THR A 176 -6.18 -23.42 10.37
N LYS A 177 -6.22 -23.96 9.14
CA LYS A 177 -5.22 -23.70 8.09
C LYS A 177 -5.18 -22.22 7.67
N LYS A 178 -6.34 -21.58 7.48
CA LYS A 178 -6.44 -20.13 7.18
C LYS A 178 -5.97 -19.24 8.34
N LEU A 179 -6.22 -19.63 9.59
CA LEU A 179 -5.88 -18.87 10.82
C LEU A 179 -4.40 -18.94 11.20
N SER A 180 -3.81 -20.12 11.03
CA SER A 180 -2.38 -20.38 11.29
C SER A 180 -1.50 -19.65 10.29
N GLY A 181 -2.00 -19.35 9.09
CA GLY A 181 -1.24 -18.62 8.08
C GLY A 181 0.03 -19.36 7.67
N ASN A 182 0.04 -20.69 7.87
CA ASN A 182 1.15 -21.52 7.46
C ASN A 182 1.24 -21.44 5.94
N GLN A 183 2.20 -20.66 5.44
CA GLN A 183 2.84 -21.00 4.18
C GLN A 183 3.44 -22.38 4.42
N LEU A 184 2.75 -23.42 3.94
CA LEU A 184 3.39 -24.70 3.72
C LEU A 184 4.71 -24.38 3.03
N LYS A 185 5.82 -24.74 3.68
CA LYS A 185 7.11 -24.73 2.98
C LYS A 185 6.84 -25.47 1.67
N PRO A 186 7.22 -24.92 0.49
CA PRO A 186 7.11 -25.71 -0.72
C PRO A 186 7.78 -27.06 -0.46
N GLU A 187 7.13 -28.15 -0.88
CA GLU A 187 7.66 -29.50 -0.73
C GLU A 187 9.12 -29.47 -1.14
N ARG A 188 10.01 -29.80 -0.19
CA ARG A 188 11.43 -29.88 -0.51
C ARG A 188 11.56 -30.98 -1.54
N PRO A 189 12.21 -30.74 -2.69
CA PRO A 189 12.38 -31.77 -3.69
C PRO A 189 13.08 -32.97 -3.06
N VAL A 190 12.41 -34.12 -3.08
CA VAL A 190 12.95 -35.37 -2.53
C VAL A 190 14.10 -35.81 -3.42
N LYS A 191 15.26 -36.15 -2.85
CA LYS A 191 16.42 -36.62 -3.63
C LYS A 191 16.60 -38.12 -3.48
N SER A 192 16.98 -38.79 -4.56
CA SER A 192 17.42 -40.19 -4.54
C SER A 192 18.75 -40.34 -3.78
N LYS A 193 19.20 -41.58 -3.52
CA LYS A 193 20.49 -41.84 -2.87
C LYS A 193 21.68 -41.30 -3.68
N GLU A 194 21.48 -41.12 -4.99
CA GLU A 194 22.42 -40.56 -5.97
C GLU A 194 22.31 -39.04 -6.10
N GLY A 195 21.46 -38.39 -5.30
CA GLY A 195 21.33 -36.93 -5.24
C GLY A 195 20.45 -36.29 -6.33
N LYS A 196 19.79 -37.08 -7.19
CA LYS A 196 18.86 -36.59 -8.21
C LYS A 196 17.50 -36.25 -7.62
N VAL A 197 16.89 -35.16 -8.09
CA VAL A 197 15.55 -34.72 -7.64
C VAL A 197 14.47 -35.62 -8.22
N LEU A 198 13.70 -36.27 -7.36
CA LEU A 198 12.58 -37.14 -7.71
C LEU A 198 11.32 -36.30 -7.90
N THR A 199 10.87 -36.20 -9.15
CA THR A 199 9.67 -35.44 -9.54
C THR A 199 8.41 -36.31 -9.62
N ASN A 200 8.55 -37.65 -9.63
CA ASN A 200 7.44 -38.59 -9.77
C ASN A 200 7.02 -39.24 -8.43
N ILE A 201 5.72 -39.41 -8.20
CA ILE A 201 5.12 -39.93 -6.95
C ILE A 201 5.44 -41.43 -6.75
N GLU A 202 5.49 -42.21 -7.82
CA GLU A 202 5.85 -43.64 -7.75
C GLU A 202 7.31 -43.85 -7.32
N GLU A 203 8.22 -43.01 -7.82
CA GLU A 203 9.64 -43.04 -7.46
C GLU A 203 9.87 -42.66 -5.99
N GLN A 204 9.06 -41.75 -5.44
CA GLN A 204 9.13 -41.39 -4.02
C GLN A 204 8.59 -42.50 -3.10
N ARG A 205 7.64 -43.32 -3.58
CA ARG A 205 7.06 -44.43 -2.82
C ARG A 205 7.96 -45.67 -2.78
N ASN A 206 8.73 -45.92 -3.84
CA ASN A 206 9.59 -47.11 -3.97
C ASN A 206 11.01 -46.92 -3.37
N ARG A 207 11.13 -46.15 -2.28
CA ARG A 207 12.40 -45.83 -1.63
C ARG A 207 12.99 -47.01 -0.84
#